data_AF-A0A502MH25-F1
#
_entry.id   AF-A0A502MH25-F1
#
_cell.length_a   1.000
_cell.length_b   1.000
_cell.length_c   1.000
_cell.angle_alpha   90.00
_cell.angle_beta   90.00
_cell.angle_gamma   90.00
#
_symmetry.space_group_name_H-M   'P 1'
#
loop_
_entity.id
_entity.type
_entity.pdbx_description
1 polymer ?
#
loop_
_entity_poly.entity_id
_entity_poly.type
_entity_poly.pdbx_seq_one_letter_code
_entity_poly.pdbx_strand_id
1 'polypeptide(L)'
;MQPFGAIWRRHCATRSSVNPLAAHARNFGSSVSTFRGGASCFASSGESDASVFWCPRQCSSVLVVVAESAIFPNGDDAVFDPAQVCCRMSILLSGDAHQHVLFEDEAKALQLAVSGASLLEPARLTSTILWAPADVKRSLTGIACLNGLRSSGRLADRFFPPEPRGPRLRSVLRAFDGFVAGASHREIGVVLFGQARVDHDWADPRDHLRDTVRRAIGRGRLLVNGGYRQFMR
;
A
#
# COMPACT_ATOMS: atom_id res chain seq x y z
N MET A 1 1.84 -15.99 -26.67
CA MET A 1 2.15 -15.91 -25.22
C MET A 1 3.67 -15.89 -25.06
N GLN A 2 4.27 -14.76 -24.71
CA GLN A 2 5.69 -14.75 -24.34
C GLN A 2 5.83 -15.38 -22.94
N PRO A 3 6.87 -16.20 -22.68
CA PRO A 3 7.07 -16.79 -21.36
C PRO A 3 7.34 -15.67 -20.36
N PHE A 4 6.60 -15.67 -19.26
CA PHE A 4 6.64 -14.68 -18.18
C PHE A 4 8.08 -14.34 -17.69
N GLY A 5 9.02 -15.29 -17.80
CA GLY A 5 10.44 -15.08 -17.51
C GLY A 5 11.18 -14.10 -18.43
N ALA A 6 10.72 -13.86 -19.66
CA ALA A 6 11.27 -12.83 -20.54
C ALA A 6 10.84 -11.41 -20.12
N ILE A 7 9.62 -11.29 -19.58
CA ILE A 7 9.06 -10.04 -19.06
C ILE A 7 9.76 -9.65 -17.75
N TRP A 8 9.96 -10.61 -16.84
CA TRP A 8 10.70 -10.38 -15.59
C TRP A 8 12.13 -9.87 -15.84
N ARG A 9 12.85 -10.47 -16.79
CA ARG A 9 14.20 -10.03 -17.20
C ARG A 9 14.22 -8.59 -17.75
N ARG A 10 13.21 -8.18 -18.52
CA ARG A 10 13.12 -6.80 -19.06
C ARG A 10 12.70 -5.77 -18.01
N HIS A 11 11.73 -6.09 -17.15
CA HIS A 11 11.20 -5.15 -16.17
C HIS A 11 12.20 -4.77 -15.06
N CYS A 12 13.13 -5.67 -14.71
CA CYS A 12 14.18 -5.35 -13.75
C CYS A 12 15.33 -4.50 -14.34
N ALA A 13 15.47 -4.43 -15.67
CA ALA A 13 16.49 -3.63 -16.35
C ALA A 13 16.07 -2.16 -16.59
N THR A 14 14.76 -1.88 -16.63
CA THR A 14 14.23 -0.53 -16.91
C THR A 14 13.27 -0.07 -15.81
N ARG A 15 13.75 0.77 -14.89
CA ARG A 15 12.90 1.69 -14.12
C ARG A 15 13.41 3.12 -14.35
N SER A 16 12.83 3.79 -15.34
CA SER A 16 12.85 5.25 -15.48
C SER A 16 11.41 5.73 -15.60
N SER A 17 11.03 6.63 -14.68
CA SER A 17 9.94 7.61 -14.76
C SER A 17 8.63 7.22 -15.46
N VAL A 18 7.57 7.03 -14.68
CA VAL A 18 6.20 7.27 -15.17
C VAL A 18 5.57 8.31 -14.23
N ASN A 19 5.27 9.47 -14.81
CA ASN A 19 4.46 10.54 -14.23
C ASN A 19 2.99 10.10 -14.14
N PRO A 20 2.26 10.43 -13.06
CA PRO A 20 0.80 10.41 -13.09
C PRO A 20 0.22 11.80 -12.78
N LEU A 21 -0.27 12.48 -13.82
CA LEU A 21 -1.28 13.53 -13.71
C LEU A 21 -2.50 13.08 -14.51
N ALA A 22 -3.51 12.54 -13.82
CA ALA A 22 -4.92 12.59 -14.22
C ALA A 22 -5.79 12.00 -13.10
N ALA A 23 -6.53 12.85 -12.41
CA ALA A 23 -7.63 12.40 -11.56
C ALA A 23 -8.72 11.76 -12.43
N HIS A 24 -9.08 10.51 -12.16
CA HIS A 24 -10.23 9.84 -12.77
C HIS A 24 -11.07 9.22 -11.64
N ALA A 25 -12.20 9.83 -11.33
CA ALA A 25 -13.28 9.14 -10.63
C ALA A 25 -13.95 8.18 -11.63
N ARG A 26 -13.82 6.86 -11.43
CA ARG A 26 -14.55 5.86 -12.19
C ARG A 26 -15.42 5.05 -11.25
N ASN A 27 -16.74 5.10 -11.45
CA ASN A 27 -17.68 4.19 -10.82
C ASN A 27 -17.60 2.82 -11.50
N PHE A 28 -17.28 1.77 -10.74
CA PHE A 28 -17.36 0.40 -11.21
C PHE A 28 -18.13 -0.48 -10.24
N GLY A 29 -18.92 -1.38 -10.83
CA GLY A 29 -19.95 -2.19 -10.17
C GLY A 29 -19.42 -3.12 -9.08
N SER A 30 -20.30 -3.33 -8.12
CA SER A 30 -20.16 -4.18 -6.95
C SER A 30 -19.84 -5.64 -7.31
N SER A 31 -18.67 -6.11 -6.91
CA SER A 31 -18.40 -7.53 -6.72
C SER A 31 -17.75 -7.73 -5.35
N VAL A 32 -18.57 -8.02 -4.35
CA VAL A 32 -18.11 -8.33 -2.98
C VAL A 32 -17.49 -9.73 -2.99
N SER A 33 -16.16 -9.79 -3.03
CA SER A 33 -15.42 -11.01 -2.73
C SER A 33 -14.63 -10.78 -1.44
N THR A 34 -15.20 -11.17 -0.32
CA THR A 34 -14.50 -11.28 0.96
C THR A 34 -13.50 -12.43 0.90
N PHE A 35 -12.25 -12.12 0.56
CA PHE A 35 -11.17 -13.10 0.64
C PHE A 35 -10.92 -13.49 2.10
N ARG A 36 -10.81 -14.81 2.36
CA ARG A 36 -10.44 -15.40 3.67
C ARG A 36 -9.08 -14.90 4.22
N GLY A 37 -8.33 -14.13 3.43
CA GLY A 37 -7.08 -13.47 3.78
C GLY A 37 -7.24 -12.17 4.58
N GLY A 38 -8.46 -11.68 4.79
CA GLY A 38 -8.73 -10.64 5.78
C GLY A 38 -8.29 -9.20 5.40
N ALA A 39 -7.63 -9.06 4.27
CA ALA A 39 -7.72 -7.85 3.48
C ALA A 39 -8.91 -8.01 2.52
N SER A 40 -9.81 -7.04 2.47
CA SER A 40 -10.67 -6.87 1.30
C SER A 40 -9.81 -6.20 0.22
N CYS A 41 -9.00 -6.99 -0.47
CA CYS A 41 -8.20 -6.50 -1.58
C CYS A 41 -9.13 -6.17 -2.75
N PHE A 42 -9.64 -4.95 -2.79
CA PHE A 42 -10.15 -4.37 -4.03
C PHE A 42 -8.97 -3.76 -4.76
N ALA A 43 -8.09 -4.60 -5.31
CA ALA A 43 -7.05 -4.14 -6.20
C ALA A 43 -7.73 -3.64 -7.48
N SER A 44 -7.69 -2.34 -7.74
CA SER A 44 -8.18 -1.81 -9.03
C SER A 44 -7.22 -2.23 -10.15
N SER A 45 -7.58 -3.30 -10.87
CA SER A 45 -6.99 -3.77 -12.14
C SER A 45 -5.54 -4.29 -12.13
N GLY A 46 -5.25 -5.18 -13.08
CA GLY A 46 -4.02 -5.98 -13.20
C GLY A 46 -2.79 -5.25 -13.75
N GLU A 47 -2.65 -3.96 -13.48
CA GLU A 47 -1.45 -3.17 -13.82
C GLU A 47 -0.95 -2.40 -12.59
N SER A 48 0.21 -1.77 -12.71
CA SER A 48 1.04 -1.22 -11.61
C SER A 48 0.39 -0.07 -10.79
N ASP A 49 -0.93 0.12 -10.89
CA ASP A 49 -1.70 1.25 -10.36
C ASP A 49 -2.99 0.81 -9.63
N ALA A 50 -2.92 -0.33 -8.93
CA ALA A 50 -4.03 -0.83 -8.13
C ALA A 50 -4.06 -0.16 -6.75
N SER A 51 -5.10 0.62 -6.46
CA SER A 51 -5.36 1.10 -5.09
C SER A 51 -5.64 -0.11 -4.18
N VAL A 52 -5.01 -0.14 -3.01
CA VAL A 52 -5.15 -1.25 -2.04
C VAL A 52 -5.86 -0.76 -0.79
N PHE A 53 -7.02 -1.36 -0.50
CA PHE A 53 -7.80 -1.06 0.70
C PHE A 53 -7.62 -2.17 1.76
N TRP A 54 -7.37 -1.77 2.99
CA TRP A 54 -7.27 -2.67 4.14
C TRP A 54 -8.56 -2.68 4.95
N CYS A 55 -8.88 -3.84 5.55
CA CYS A 55 -9.98 -3.94 6.49
C CYS A 55 -9.56 -3.31 7.84
N PRO A 56 -10.34 -2.38 8.42
CA PRO A 56 -10.00 -1.72 9.69
C PRO A 56 -9.89 -2.71 10.86
N ARG A 57 -10.56 -3.87 10.78
CA ARG A 57 -10.44 -4.94 11.80
C ARG A 57 -9.08 -5.64 11.79
N GLN A 58 -8.28 -5.47 10.74
CA GLN A 58 -7.02 -6.18 10.56
C GLN A 58 -5.82 -5.26 10.42
N CYS A 59 -6.07 -3.97 10.16
CA CYS A 59 -5.06 -2.97 9.93
C CYS A 59 -5.37 -1.74 10.78
N SER A 60 -4.59 -1.57 11.85
CA SER A 60 -4.75 -0.49 12.82
C SER A 60 -4.32 0.89 12.30
N SER A 61 -3.76 0.96 11.09
CA SER A 61 -3.47 2.23 10.41
C SER A 61 -4.67 2.78 9.63
N VAL A 62 -5.76 2.01 9.48
CA VAL A 62 -7.00 2.53 8.90
C VAL A 62 -7.73 3.35 9.95
N LEU A 63 -7.82 4.66 9.74
CA LEU A 63 -8.48 5.55 10.68
C LEU A 63 -10.01 5.47 10.50
N VAL A 64 -10.71 5.10 11.58
CA VAL A 64 -12.17 5.04 11.57
C VAL A 64 -12.73 6.41 11.91
N VAL A 65 -13.59 6.94 11.04
CA VAL A 65 -14.23 8.24 11.21
C VAL A 65 -15.71 8.19 10.88
N VAL A 66 -16.50 9.06 11.50
CA VAL A 66 -17.90 9.32 11.13
C VAL A 66 -17.95 10.65 10.40
N ALA A 67 -18.58 10.65 9.23
CA ALA A 67 -18.80 11.84 8.43
C ALA A 67 -20.23 12.34 8.60
N GLU A 68 -20.36 13.63 8.92
CA GLU A 68 -21.63 14.34 8.95
C GLU A 68 -21.62 15.41 7.86
N SER A 69 -22.71 15.49 7.09
CA SER A 69 -22.85 16.49 6.02
C SER A 69 -22.76 17.89 6.62
N ALA A 70 -21.87 18.72 6.11
CA ALA A 70 -21.78 20.11 6.56
C ALA A 70 -22.88 20.93 5.88
N ILE A 71 -23.96 21.25 6.59
CA ILE A 71 -25.03 22.16 6.13
C ILE A 71 -24.80 23.53 6.76
N PHE A 72 -23.72 24.25 6.43
CA PHE A 72 -23.52 25.60 6.99
C PHE A 72 -22.88 26.60 6.01
N PRO A 73 -23.29 27.88 6.08
CA PRO A 73 -22.72 28.95 5.26
C PRO A 73 -21.35 29.38 5.80
N ASN A 74 -20.33 29.23 4.97
CA ASN A 74 -18.99 29.85 5.03
C ASN A 74 -18.16 29.73 6.34
N GLY A 75 -16.97 29.12 6.21
CA GLY A 75 -15.80 29.48 7.01
C GLY A 75 -15.50 28.63 8.25
N ASP A 76 -16.08 27.44 8.40
CA ASP A 76 -15.71 26.55 9.50
C ASP A 76 -14.40 25.80 9.21
N ASP A 77 -13.37 26.17 9.97
CA ASP A 77 -12.06 25.50 10.01
C ASP A 77 -12.10 24.06 10.53
N ALA A 78 -13.26 23.48 10.80
CA ALA A 78 -13.43 22.08 11.20
C ALA A 78 -14.02 21.17 10.11
N VAL A 79 -14.18 21.67 8.88
CA VAL A 79 -14.71 20.88 7.75
C VAL A 79 -13.59 20.32 6.89
N PHE A 80 -13.73 19.05 6.50
CA PHE A 80 -12.92 18.44 5.45
C PHE A 80 -13.56 18.72 4.10
N ASP A 81 -12.82 19.40 3.22
CA ASP A 81 -13.24 19.68 1.85
C ASP A 81 -12.41 18.84 0.86
N PRO A 82 -13.03 17.91 0.11
CA PRO A 82 -12.32 17.09 -0.87
C PRO A 82 -11.68 17.93 -1.99
N ALA A 83 -12.20 19.12 -2.30
CA ALA A 83 -11.63 19.99 -3.33
C ALA A 83 -10.23 20.55 -2.96
N GLN A 84 -9.88 20.56 -1.67
CA GLN A 84 -8.58 21.01 -1.19
C GLN A 84 -7.50 19.91 -1.25
N VAL A 85 -7.89 18.67 -1.56
CA VAL A 85 -6.98 17.53 -1.66
C VAL A 85 -6.25 17.56 -3.01
N CYS A 86 -4.92 17.64 -2.95
CA CYS A 86 -4.06 17.66 -4.13
C CYS A 86 -3.46 16.29 -4.47
N CYS A 87 -3.55 15.31 -3.57
CA CYS A 87 -3.12 13.94 -3.81
C CYS A 87 -4.24 13.10 -4.44
N ARG A 88 -3.92 11.88 -4.89
CA ARG A 88 -4.93 10.99 -5.47
C ARG A 88 -5.88 10.53 -4.37
N MET A 89 -7.18 10.69 -4.60
CA MET A 89 -8.24 10.23 -3.70
C MET A 89 -9.07 9.15 -4.39
N SER A 90 -9.10 7.95 -3.82
CA SER A 90 -9.89 6.81 -4.30
C SER A 90 -10.96 6.47 -3.25
N ILE A 91 -12.21 6.30 -3.69
CA ILE A 91 -13.33 5.94 -2.79
C ILE A 91 -13.88 4.57 -3.19
N LEU A 92 -14.02 3.70 -2.20
CA LEU A 92 -14.65 2.39 -2.30
C LEU A 92 -15.93 2.40 -1.46
N LEU A 93 -17.08 2.20 -2.12
CA LEU A 93 -18.37 2.07 -1.45
C LEU A 93 -18.57 0.62 -1.01
N SER A 94 -18.78 0.42 0.29
CA SER A 94 -19.22 -0.86 0.85
C SER A 94 -20.74 -0.85 0.98
N GLY A 95 -21.39 -2.01 0.80
CA GLY A 95 -22.86 -2.13 0.78
C GLY A 95 -23.57 -1.68 2.07
N ASP A 96 -22.83 -1.56 3.17
CA ASP A 96 -23.35 -1.30 4.52
C ASP A 96 -23.33 0.20 4.90
N ALA A 97 -23.44 1.13 3.93
CA ALA A 97 -23.26 2.58 4.14
C ALA A 97 -21.87 2.98 4.70
N HIS A 98 -20.90 2.07 4.58
CA HIS A 98 -19.50 2.31 4.90
C HIS A 98 -18.74 2.65 3.62
N GLN A 99 -17.88 3.66 3.69
CA GLN A 99 -17.03 4.07 2.58
C GLN A 99 -15.58 3.93 3.03
N HIS A 100 -14.73 3.41 2.16
CA HIS A 100 -13.29 3.45 2.38
C HIS A 100 -12.71 4.52 1.47
N VAL A 101 -11.98 5.45 2.05
CA VAL A 101 -11.35 6.55 1.32
C VAL A 101 -9.85 6.39 1.45
N LEU A 102 -9.16 6.35 0.32
CA LEU A 102 -7.71 6.19 0.26
C LEU A 102 -7.10 7.42 -0.39
N PHE A 103 -6.21 8.08 0.33
CA PHE A 103 -5.38 9.17 -0.15
C PHE A 103 -4.01 8.62 -0.47
N GLU A 104 -3.55 8.80 -1.70
CA GLU A 104 -2.27 8.29 -2.19
C GLU A 104 -1.42 9.43 -2.74
N ASP A 105 -0.18 9.53 -2.24
CA ASP A 105 0.82 10.48 -2.70
C ASP A 105 2.16 9.75 -2.80
N GLU A 106 2.59 9.43 -4.02
CA GLU A 106 3.77 8.61 -4.31
C GLU A 106 3.74 7.24 -3.59
N ALA A 107 4.53 7.07 -2.52
CA ALA A 107 4.61 5.86 -1.70
C ALA A 107 3.88 6.00 -0.36
N LYS A 108 3.12 7.08 -0.17
CA LYS A 108 2.38 7.39 1.06
C LYS A 108 0.91 7.09 0.84
N ALA A 109 0.29 6.50 1.84
CA ALA A 109 -1.12 6.16 1.80
C ALA A 109 -1.78 6.41 3.15
N LEU A 110 -2.85 7.20 3.16
CA LEU A 110 -3.74 7.35 4.32
C LEU A 110 -5.10 6.76 3.95
N GLN A 111 -5.57 5.80 4.74
CA GLN A 111 -6.89 5.20 4.54
C GLN A 111 -7.83 5.56 5.67
N LEU A 112 -9.03 6.02 5.31
CA LEU A 112 -10.16 6.22 6.21
C LEU A 112 -11.20 5.13 6.01
N ALA A 113 -11.77 4.63 7.10
CA ALA A 113 -13.04 3.90 7.09
C ALA A 113 -14.11 4.87 7.60
N VAL A 114 -14.95 5.33 6.68
CA VAL A 114 -15.96 6.37 6.89
C VAL A 114 -17.33 5.72 7.03
N SER A 115 -18.11 6.17 7.99
CA SER A 115 -19.56 5.91 8.07
C SER A 115 -20.34 7.21 8.04
N GLY A 116 -21.54 7.20 7.47
CA GLY A 116 -22.41 8.38 7.40
C GLY A 116 -22.38 9.06 6.04
N ALA A 117 -22.22 10.39 6.02
CA ALA A 117 -22.23 11.20 4.80
C ALA A 117 -21.06 10.85 3.86
N SER A 118 -21.23 11.12 2.56
CA SER A 118 -20.17 10.91 1.58
C SER A 118 -19.10 11.99 1.67
N LEU A 119 -17.82 11.60 1.56
CA LEU A 119 -16.69 12.52 1.45
C LEU A 119 -16.45 13.04 0.02
N LEU A 120 -17.41 12.82 -0.88
CA LEU A 120 -17.45 13.54 -2.15
C LEU A 120 -17.88 14.99 -1.97
N GLU A 121 -18.57 15.28 -0.87
CA GLU A 121 -19.00 16.62 -0.47
C GLU A 121 -18.29 17.05 0.83
N PRO A 122 -18.19 18.36 1.11
CA PRO A 122 -17.65 18.84 2.37
C PRO A 122 -18.36 18.24 3.59
N ALA A 123 -17.58 17.68 4.51
CA ALA A 123 -18.11 16.97 5.68
C ALA A 123 -17.30 17.25 6.94
N ARG A 124 -17.99 17.23 8.09
CA ARG A 124 -17.33 17.20 9.39
C ARG A 124 -16.96 15.75 9.70
N LEU A 125 -15.71 15.55 10.10
CA LEU A 125 -15.18 14.24 10.50
C LEU A 125 -15.04 14.16 12.01
N THR A 126 -15.61 13.12 12.61
CA THR A 126 -15.40 12.79 14.02
C THR A 126 -14.75 11.42 14.16
N SER A 127 -13.95 11.24 15.20
CA SER A 127 -13.30 9.97 15.54
C SER A 127 -13.53 9.67 17.01
N THR A 128 -13.61 8.38 17.35
CA THR A 128 -13.51 7.92 18.75
C THR A 128 -12.18 8.37 19.34
N ILE A 129 -12.15 8.72 20.63
CA ILE A 129 -10.93 9.10 21.37
C ILE A 129 -10.39 7.96 22.27
N LEU A 130 -11.21 6.94 22.50
CA LEU A 130 -10.89 5.75 23.27
C LEU A 130 -10.53 4.60 22.33
N TRP A 131 -9.24 4.26 22.24
CA TRP A 131 -8.73 3.14 21.46
C TRP A 131 -8.13 2.07 22.35
N ALA A 132 -7.98 0.85 21.81
CA ALA A 132 -7.16 -0.16 22.46
C ALA A 132 -5.71 0.36 22.60
N PRO A 133 -5.00 0.05 23.70
CA PRO A 133 -3.65 0.57 23.95
C PRO A 133 -2.65 0.35 22.81
N ALA A 134 -2.78 -0.75 22.07
CA ALA A 134 -1.93 -1.07 20.93
C ALA A 134 -2.12 -0.11 19.74
N ASP A 135 -3.30 0.51 19.61
CA ASP A 135 -3.70 1.31 18.44
C ASP A 135 -3.60 2.81 18.67
N VAL A 136 -3.41 3.26 19.92
CA VAL A 136 -3.40 4.69 20.30
C VAL A 136 -2.40 5.48 19.45
N LYS A 137 -1.14 5.02 19.37
CA LYS A 137 -0.09 5.72 18.63
C LYS A 137 -0.44 5.85 17.13
N ARG A 138 -1.00 4.79 16.54
CA ARG A 138 -1.37 4.75 15.11
C ARG A 138 -2.57 5.64 14.83
N SER A 139 -3.58 5.61 15.71
CA SER A 139 -4.77 6.45 15.60
C SER A 139 -4.43 7.93 15.71
N LEU A 140 -3.59 8.31 16.69
CA LEU A 140 -3.09 9.68 16.82
C LEU A 140 -2.26 10.11 15.60
N THR A 141 -1.41 9.22 15.08
CA THR A 141 -0.63 9.50 13.86
C THR A 141 -1.57 9.69 12.66
N GLY A 142 -2.61 8.87 12.53
CA GLY A 142 -3.61 8.99 11.47
C GLY A 142 -4.40 10.29 11.57
N ILE A 143 -4.82 10.70 12.76
CA ILE A 143 -5.49 12.00 13.00
C ILE A 143 -4.56 13.16 12.67
N ALA A 144 -3.31 13.11 13.13
CA ALA A 144 -2.33 14.15 12.82
C ALA A 144 -2.04 14.23 11.31
N CYS A 145 -1.98 13.08 10.64
CA CYS A 145 -1.83 12.98 9.20
C CYS A 145 -3.03 13.55 8.45
N LEU A 146 -4.25 13.24 8.87
CA LEU A 146 -5.50 13.76 8.30
C LEU A 146 -5.58 15.30 8.46
N ASN A 147 -5.23 15.83 9.63
CA ASN A 147 -5.17 17.28 9.84
C ASN A 147 -4.10 17.95 8.95
N GLY A 148 -2.93 17.31 8.81
CA GLY A 148 -1.89 17.77 7.89
C GLY A 148 -2.36 17.76 6.43
N LEU A 149 -3.02 16.68 6.00
CA LEU A 149 -3.63 16.55 4.68
C LEU A 149 -4.65 17.66 4.43
N ARG A 150 -5.58 17.88 5.38
CA ARG A 150 -6.57 18.96 5.31
C ARG A 150 -5.91 20.33 5.15
N SER A 151 -4.85 20.61 5.91
CA SER A 151 -4.18 21.92 5.89
C SER A 151 -3.31 22.18 4.65
N SER A 152 -2.76 21.14 4.03
CA SER A 152 -1.73 21.27 2.97
C SER A 152 -2.15 20.68 1.63
N GLY A 153 -3.27 19.98 1.58
CA GLY A 153 -3.73 19.19 0.44
C GLY A 153 -2.88 17.94 0.15
N ARG A 154 -1.79 17.68 0.89
CA ARG A 154 -0.82 16.60 0.59
C ARG A 154 -0.45 15.78 1.82
N LEU A 155 0.14 14.61 1.59
CA LEU A 155 0.63 13.74 2.65
C LEU A 155 2.07 14.11 3.05
N ALA A 156 2.23 14.67 4.26
CA ALA A 156 3.52 15.12 4.77
C ALA A 156 4.45 13.95 5.15
N ASP A 157 5.73 14.02 4.76
CA ASP A 157 6.74 12.96 4.96
C ASP A 157 6.89 12.51 6.42
N ARG A 158 6.73 13.43 7.36
CA ARG A 158 6.89 13.17 8.80
C ARG A 158 5.98 12.06 9.33
N PHE A 159 4.86 11.79 8.66
CA PHE A 159 3.91 10.74 9.06
C PHE A 159 4.21 9.38 8.42
N PHE A 160 5.16 9.32 7.48
CA PHE A 160 5.51 8.15 6.69
C PHE A 160 7.02 7.87 6.74
N PRO A 161 7.59 7.59 7.93
CA PRO A 161 9.01 7.27 8.02
C PRO A 161 9.30 5.99 7.22
N PRO A 162 10.44 5.93 6.50
CA PRO A 162 10.79 4.77 5.71
C PRO A 162 10.98 3.54 6.59
N GLU A 163 10.43 2.39 6.17
CA GLU A 163 10.63 1.10 6.85
C GLU A 163 12.12 0.71 6.77
N PRO A 164 12.85 0.60 7.91
CA PRO A 164 14.28 0.32 7.91
C PRO A 164 14.65 -0.98 7.19
N ARG A 165 13.75 -1.97 7.19
CA ARG A 165 13.94 -3.26 6.51
C ARG A 165 13.60 -3.21 5.02
N GLY A 166 13.12 -2.07 4.51
CA GLY A 166 12.61 -1.88 3.15
C GLY A 166 13.54 -2.41 2.05
N PRO A 167 14.84 -2.04 2.01
CA PRO A 167 15.76 -2.56 1.00
C PRO A 167 15.85 -4.09 0.99
N ARG A 168 15.95 -4.71 2.16
CA ARG A 168 16.00 -6.17 2.29
C ARG A 168 14.69 -6.83 1.88
N LEU A 169 13.55 -6.26 2.26
CA LEU A 169 12.23 -6.78 1.87
C LEU A 169 12.02 -6.70 0.36
N ARG A 170 12.48 -5.62 -0.30
CA ARG A 170 12.46 -5.52 -1.77
C ARG A 170 13.28 -6.62 -2.43
N SER A 171 14.48 -6.91 -1.92
CA SER A 171 15.29 -8.02 -2.44
C SER A 171 14.61 -9.38 -2.24
N VAL A 172 13.96 -9.60 -1.09
CA VAL A 172 13.18 -10.81 -0.82
C VAL A 172 12.02 -10.98 -1.81
N LEU A 173 11.25 -9.92 -2.05
CA LEU A 173 10.14 -9.96 -3.00
C LEU A 173 10.63 -10.18 -4.44
N ARG A 174 11.68 -9.47 -4.88
CA ARG A 174 12.30 -9.70 -6.20
C ARG A 174 12.78 -11.14 -6.39
N ALA A 175 13.38 -11.73 -5.35
CA ALA A 175 13.83 -13.12 -5.39
C ALA A 175 12.65 -14.09 -5.56
N PHE A 176 11.56 -13.84 -4.85
CA PHE A 176 10.35 -14.64 -4.93
C PHE A 176 9.63 -14.48 -6.28
N ASP A 177 9.56 -13.26 -6.81
CA ASP A 177 9.00 -13.01 -8.15
C ASP A 177 9.78 -13.77 -9.22
N GLY A 178 11.11 -13.78 -9.14
CA GLY A 178 11.97 -14.57 -10.04
C GLY A 178 11.73 -16.07 -9.91
N PHE A 179 11.58 -16.57 -8.67
CA PHE A 179 11.25 -17.98 -8.42
C PHE A 179 9.89 -18.36 -9.02
N VAL A 180 8.84 -17.55 -8.83
CA VAL A 180 7.51 -17.77 -9.41
C VAL A 180 7.56 -17.70 -10.94
N ALA A 181 8.41 -16.85 -11.51
CA ALA A 181 8.64 -16.77 -12.95
C ALA A 181 9.48 -17.94 -13.53
N GLY A 182 9.91 -18.90 -12.69
CA GLY A 182 10.69 -20.07 -13.10
C GLY A 182 12.18 -19.78 -13.34
N ALA A 183 12.70 -18.64 -12.88
CA ALA A 183 14.13 -18.34 -12.99
C ALA A 183 14.96 -19.26 -12.09
N SER A 184 16.14 -19.65 -12.57
CA SER A 184 17.11 -20.41 -11.78
C SER A 184 17.65 -19.56 -10.62
N HIS A 185 18.13 -20.22 -9.56
CA HIS A 185 18.76 -19.52 -8.45
C HIS A 185 19.91 -18.60 -8.90
N ARG A 186 20.67 -19.00 -9.93
CA ARG A 186 21.78 -18.20 -10.45
C ARG A 186 21.26 -16.93 -11.14
N GLU A 187 20.24 -17.03 -11.97
CA GLU A 187 19.61 -15.85 -12.61
C GLU A 187 19.03 -14.89 -11.56
N ILE A 188 18.40 -15.43 -10.50
CA ILE A 188 17.92 -14.62 -9.37
C ILE A 188 19.11 -13.94 -8.67
N GLY A 189 20.19 -14.68 -8.42
CA GLY A 189 21.42 -14.14 -7.84
C GLY A 189 22.00 -12.99 -8.67
N VAL A 190 21.99 -13.09 -10.00
CA VAL A 190 22.48 -12.03 -10.90
C VAL A 190 21.66 -10.76 -10.72
N VAL A 191 20.33 -10.86 -10.59
CA VAL A 191 19.45 -9.70 -10.36
C VAL A 191 19.66 -9.07 -8.98
N LEU A 192 19.98 -9.87 -7.95
CA LEU A 192 20.15 -9.37 -6.59
C LEU A 192 21.55 -8.79 -6.33
N PHE A 193 22.59 -9.39 -6.92
CA PHE A 193 23.99 -9.13 -6.57
C PHE A 193 24.85 -8.64 -7.74
N GLY A 194 24.33 -8.71 -8.96
CA GLY A 194 25.06 -8.39 -10.19
C GLY A 194 25.80 -9.59 -10.80
N GLN A 195 25.97 -9.55 -12.13
CA GLN A 195 26.59 -10.62 -12.91
C GLN A 195 28.03 -10.92 -12.46
N ALA A 196 28.87 -9.88 -12.36
CA ALA A 196 30.28 -10.03 -12.02
C ALA A 196 30.51 -10.76 -10.70
N ARG A 197 29.71 -10.44 -9.67
CA ARG A 197 29.81 -11.06 -8.35
C ARG A 197 29.34 -12.51 -8.36
N VAL A 198 28.27 -12.81 -9.09
CA VAL A 198 27.80 -14.18 -9.24
C VAL A 198 28.85 -15.03 -9.97
N ASP A 199 29.46 -14.52 -11.04
CA ASP A 199 30.45 -15.30 -11.78
C ASP A 199 31.69 -15.63 -10.94
N HIS A 200 32.07 -14.75 -10.02
CA HIS A 200 33.19 -14.96 -9.12
C HIS A 200 32.86 -15.89 -7.94
N ASP A 201 31.73 -15.65 -7.25
CA ASP A 201 31.46 -16.24 -5.94
C ASP A 201 30.43 -17.39 -5.96
N TRP A 202 29.78 -17.71 -7.11
CA TRP A 202 28.68 -18.69 -7.13
C TRP A 202 29.12 -20.12 -6.78
N ALA A 203 30.38 -20.47 -7.07
CA ALA A 203 30.97 -21.76 -6.75
C ALA A 203 31.82 -21.72 -5.46
N ASP A 204 31.76 -20.63 -4.68
CA ASP A 204 32.47 -20.53 -3.40
C ASP A 204 32.04 -21.70 -2.49
N PRO A 205 32.98 -22.52 -1.95
CA PRO A 205 32.68 -23.64 -1.06
C PRO A 205 31.84 -23.28 0.17
N ARG A 206 31.78 -22.00 0.54
CA ARG A 206 30.98 -21.51 1.68
C ARG A 206 29.49 -21.27 1.34
N ASP A 207 29.09 -21.50 0.08
CA ASP A 207 27.72 -21.46 -0.48
C ASP A 207 26.91 -20.19 -0.16
N HIS A 208 27.59 -19.07 0.08
CA HIS A 208 26.97 -17.87 0.64
C HIS A 208 25.90 -17.25 -0.27
N LEU A 209 26.14 -17.17 -1.58
CA LEU A 209 25.19 -16.55 -2.52
C LEU A 209 23.97 -17.42 -2.76
N ARG A 210 24.17 -18.71 -3.05
CA ARG A 210 23.08 -19.65 -3.30
C ARG A 210 22.19 -19.80 -2.07
N ASP A 211 22.78 -19.90 -0.88
CA ASP A 211 22.02 -20.00 0.36
C ASP A 211 21.27 -18.69 0.68
N THR A 212 21.87 -17.53 0.36
CA THR A 212 21.17 -16.24 0.48
C THR A 212 19.96 -16.16 -0.45
N VAL A 213 20.09 -16.58 -1.71
CA VAL A 213 18.96 -16.66 -2.66
C VAL A 213 17.88 -17.60 -2.14
N ARG A 214 18.26 -18.81 -1.69
CA ARG A 214 17.35 -19.81 -1.13
C ARG A 214 16.57 -19.27 0.07
N ARG A 215 17.26 -18.60 1.00
CA ARG A 215 16.63 -17.96 2.18
C ARG A 215 15.73 -16.80 1.77
N ALA A 216 16.10 -16.01 0.77
CA ALA A 216 15.27 -14.92 0.25
C ALA A 216 13.96 -15.44 -0.34
N ILE A 217 14.01 -16.49 -1.17
CA ILE A 217 12.83 -17.15 -1.73
C ILE A 217 11.94 -17.71 -0.61
N GLY A 218 12.53 -18.41 0.35
CA GLY A 218 11.82 -18.94 1.52
C GLY A 218 11.11 -17.85 2.32
N ARG A 219 11.79 -16.72 2.57
CA ARG A 219 11.20 -15.56 3.25
C ARG A 219 10.09 -14.93 2.41
N GLY A 220 10.24 -14.83 1.10
CA GLY A 220 9.22 -14.28 0.20
C GLY A 220 7.94 -15.13 0.21
N ARG A 221 8.08 -16.46 0.17
CA ARG A 221 6.95 -17.39 0.31
C ARG A 221 6.20 -17.20 1.64
N LEU A 222 6.93 -17.02 2.75
CA LEU A 222 6.31 -16.74 4.05
C LEU A 222 5.54 -15.41 4.04
N LEU A 223 6.09 -14.37 3.42
CA LEU A 223 5.43 -13.07 3.32
C LEU A 223 4.12 -13.16 2.52
N VAL A 224 4.15 -13.77 1.33
CA VAL A 224 2.98 -13.92 0.46
C VAL A 224 1.89 -14.79 1.09
N ASN A 225 2.28 -15.80 1.87
CA ASN A 225 1.35 -16.69 2.58
C ASN A 225 0.84 -16.10 3.93
N GLY A 226 0.77 -14.78 4.05
CA GLY A 226 0.18 -14.09 5.22
C GLY A 226 1.18 -13.50 6.22
N GLY A 227 2.49 -13.74 6.04
CA GLY A 227 3.54 -13.12 6.86
C GLY A 227 3.58 -11.59 6.76
N TYR A 228 2.99 -11.01 5.70
CA TYR A 228 2.84 -9.57 5.55
C TYR A 228 1.99 -8.92 6.68
N ARG A 229 1.09 -9.67 7.33
CA ARG A 229 0.21 -9.14 8.37
C ARG A 229 0.96 -8.61 9.61
N GLN A 230 2.21 -9.04 9.81
CA GLN A 230 3.06 -8.50 10.89
C GLN A 230 3.35 -7.00 10.74
N PHE A 231 3.19 -6.44 9.53
CA PHE A 231 3.37 -5.01 9.27
C PHE A 231 2.09 -4.20 9.53
N MET A 232 0.96 -4.87 9.77
CA MET A 232 -0.37 -4.23 9.92
C MET A 232 -0.83 -4.03 11.36
N ARG A 233 -0.10 -4.61 12.32
CA ARG A 233 -0.41 -4.53 13.75
C ARG A 233 0.47 -3.52 14.46
#